data_AF-A0A1V9ZVF8-F1
#
_entry.id   AF-A0A1V9ZVF8-F1
#
_cell.length_a   1.000
_cell.length_b   1.000
_cell.length_c   1.000
_cell.angle_alpha   90.00
_cell.angle_beta   90.00
_cell.angle_gamma   90.00
#
_symmetry.space_group_name_H-M   'P 1'
#
loop_
_entity.id
_entity.type
_entity.pdbx_description
1 polymer ?
#
loop_
_entity_poly.entity_id
_entity_poly.type
_entity_poly.pdbx_seq_one_letter_code
_entity_poly.pdbx_strand_id
1 'polypeptide(L)'
;MVVIQIKLGENDGFLYETSCKTSNDTLVRELVKVHNARIRLASLNSYTPGLFQYGFAKHPQNQGIDSYATEPVRKEEFYEEDPLGQRTGNGVCQSLRDTLQRMTEDVKVYLRSNLLQPVDTRVLQEKLDNFKGIVMMGFPMGLPEYDIVKMLLDGNDEDALAGLQASQELMDPETAELWWAGKQFFREETVGDRVGKNEKTKVIARLARKSGGAPQREPAVSEDERKAMMAHYFKKQEELKKLAEEDEDDYLHSSWANPSALKNQLRGTNNIRPF
;
A
#
# COMPACT_ATOMS: atom_id res chain seq x y z
N MET A 1 -3.65 -14.90 21.88
CA MET A 1 -3.50 -14.24 20.57
C MET A 1 -2.58 -13.02 20.63
N VAL A 2 -1.43 -13.11 19.98
CA VAL A 2 -0.56 -11.97 19.69
C VAL A 2 -0.86 -11.50 18.26
N VAL A 3 -1.09 -10.21 18.08
CA VAL A 3 -1.30 -9.60 16.76
C VAL A 3 -0.03 -8.85 16.38
N ILE A 4 0.57 -9.21 15.25
CA ILE A 4 1.77 -8.57 14.72
C ILE A 4 1.36 -7.71 13.53
N GLN A 5 1.53 -6.40 13.65
CA GLN A 5 1.42 -5.47 12.55
C GLN A 5 2.77 -5.37 11.86
N ILE A 6 2.88 -5.94 10.67
CA ILE A 6 4.06 -5.82 9.82
C ILE A 6 3.96 -4.50 9.07
N LYS A 7 4.93 -3.62 9.31
CA LYS A 7 5.09 -2.36 8.57
C LYS A 7 6.23 -2.52 7.56
N LEU A 8 5.93 -2.27 6.29
CA LEU A 8 6.87 -2.39 5.17
C LEU A 8 7.27 -1.00 4.64
N GLY A 9 6.30 -0.08 4.63
CA GLY A 9 6.49 1.34 4.30
C GLY A 9 5.60 2.24 5.16
N GLU A 10 5.36 3.48 4.71
CA GLU A 10 4.46 4.40 5.42
C GLU A 10 2.99 3.95 5.33
N ASN A 11 2.57 3.52 4.14
CA ASN A 11 1.19 3.13 3.83
C ASN A 11 1.02 1.66 3.46
N ASP A 12 2.09 0.86 3.53
CA ASP A 12 2.03 -0.58 3.27
C ASP A 12 2.43 -1.40 4.50
N GLY A 13 1.66 -2.45 4.71
CA GLY A 13 1.75 -3.35 5.84
C GLY A 13 0.59 -4.33 5.85
N PHE A 14 0.62 -5.24 6.82
CA PHE A 14 -0.47 -6.17 7.07
C PHE A 14 -0.47 -6.64 8.53
N LEU A 15 -1.62 -7.12 8.98
CA LEU A 15 -1.75 -7.74 10.29
C LEU A 15 -1.64 -9.26 10.17
N TYR A 16 -0.99 -9.87 11.15
CA TYR A 16 -0.85 -11.32 11.25
C TYR A 16 -1.10 -11.79 12.69
N GLU A 17 -1.84 -12.86 12.85
CA GLU A 17 -2.17 -13.43 14.16
C GLU A 17 -1.29 -14.64 14.47
N THR A 18 -0.72 -14.67 15.67
CA THR A 18 0.11 -15.79 16.15
C THR A 18 -0.03 -16.01 17.66
N SER A 19 0.66 -17.00 18.20
CA SER A 19 0.75 -17.28 19.64
C SER A 19 2.16 -16.99 20.17
N CYS A 20 2.27 -16.69 21.47
CA CYS A 20 3.56 -16.57 22.16
C CYS A 20 4.40 -17.85 22.08
N LYS A 21 3.78 -19.01 21.89
CA LYS A 21 4.46 -20.32 21.83
C LYS A 21 5.08 -20.62 20.47
N THR A 22 4.71 -19.87 19.43
CA THR A 22 5.23 -20.09 18.08
C THR A 22 6.73 -19.80 18.05
N SER A 23 7.50 -20.64 17.34
CA SER A 23 8.91 -20.37 17.09
C SER A 23 9.05 -19.17 16.15
N ASN A 24 10.06 -18.34 16.40
CA ASN A 24 10.38 -17.22 15.54
C ASN A 24 10.73 -17.66 14.11
N ASP A 25 11.35 -18.83 13.93
CA ASP A 25 11.62 -19.35 12.58
C ASP A 25 10.33 -19.62 11.80
N THR A 26 9.37 -20.32 12.42
CA THR A 26 8.08 -20.60 11.81
C THR A 26 7.34 -19.30 11.50
N LEU A 27 7.31 -18.36 12.45
CA LEU A 27 6.67 -17.07 12.27
C LEU A 27 7.28 -16.29 11.09
N VAL A 28 8.60 -16.16 11.02
CA VAL A 28 9.25 -15.38 9.95
C VAL A 28 8.96 -16.01 8.58
N ARG A 29 9.03 -17.34 8.46
CA ARG A 29 8.68 -18.04 7.22
C ARG A 29 7.24 -17.82 6.81
N GLU A 30 6.30 -17.84 7.75
CA GLU A 30 4.88 -17.59 7.49
C GLU A 30 4.64 -16.14 7.06
N LEU A 31 5.27 -15.17 7.74
CA LEU A 31 5.17 -13.75 7.38
C LEU A 31 5.72 -13.48 5.98
N VAL A 32 6.86 -14.08 5.61
CA VAL A 32 7.42 -13.97 4.27
C VAL A 32 6.51 -14.60 3.22
N LYS A 33 5.94 -15.79 3.50
CA LYS A 33 4.97 -16.42 2.60
C LYS A 33 3.75 -15.54 2.35
N VAL A 34 3.18 -14.96 3.41
CA VAL A 34 2.03 -14.03 3.31
C VAL A 34 2.43 -12.79 2.52
N HIS A 35 3.59 -12.21 2.81
CA HIS A 35 4.09 -11.03 2.11
C HIS A 35 4.29 -11.26 0.61
N ASN A 36 5.00 -12.31 0.23
CA ASN A 36 5.25 -12.65 -1.17
C ASN A 36 3.93 -12.99 -1.90
N ALA A 37 3.01 -13.71 -1.24
CA ALA A 37 1.70 -14.01 -1.80
C ALA A 37 0.83 -12.75 -1.99
N ARG A 38 0.93 -11.75 -1.10
CA ARG A 38 0.29 -10.43 -1.27
C ARG A 38 0.86 -9.70 -2.48
N ILE A 39 2.18 -9.67 -2.65
CA ILE A 39 2.84 -9.09 -3.83
C ILE A 39 2.35 -9.79 -5.09
N ARG A 40 2.40 -11.13 -5.13
CA ARG A 40 1.91 -11.94 -6.26
C ARG A 40 0.46 -11.59 -6.61
N LEU A 41 -0.41 -11.51 -5.60
CA LEU A 41 -1.82 -11.16 -5.80
C LEU A 41 -1.97 -9.74 -6.36
N ALA A 42 -1.21 -8.77 -5.84
CA ALA A 42 -1.21 -7.40 -6.34
C ALA A 42 -0.69 -7.29 -7.78
N SER A 43 0.38 -8.02 -8.11
CA SER A 43 0.93 -8.11 -9.46
C SER A 43 -0.05 -8.75 -10.43
N LEU A 44 -0.67 -9.88 -10.07
CA LEU A 44 -1.73 -10.50 -10.87
C LEU A 44 -2.88 -9.53 -11.13
N ASN A 45 -3.28 -8.76 -10.10
CA ASN A 45 -4.32 -7.76 -10.23
C ASN A 45 -3.98 -6.63 -11.24
N SER A 46 -2.70 -6.31 -11.36
CA SER A 46 -2.19 -5.30 -12.31
C SER A 46 -2.07 -5.83 -13.74
N TYR A 47 -1.53 -7.05 -13.92
CA TYR A 47 -1.20 -7.58 -15.25
C TYR A 47 -2.35 -8.33 -15.93
N THR A 48 -3.25 -8.97 -15.17
CA THR A 48 -4.34 -9.77 -15.75
C THR A 48 -5.32 -8.95 -16.61
N PRO A 49 -5.67 -7.70 -16.28
CA PRO A 49 -6.49 -6.87 -17.17
C PRO A 49 -5.89 -6.67 -18.56
N GLY A 50 -4.58 -6.41 -18.64
CA GLY A 50 -3.87 -6.28 -19.90
C GLY A 50 -3.84 -7.58 -20.71
N LEU A 51 -3.72 -8.72 -20.03
CA LEU A 51 -3.85 -10.04 -20.65
C LEU A 51 -5.25 -10.27 -21.26
N PHE A 52 -6.31 -9.88 -20.56
CA PHE A 52 -7.68 -10.10 -21.04
C PHE A 52 -8.08 -9.14 -22.15
N GLN A 53 -7.51 -7.93 -22.17
CA GLN A 53 -7.78 -6.95 -23.20
C GLN A 53 -6.97 -7.20 -24.48
N TYR A 54 -5.66 -7.44 -24.34
CA TYR A 54 -4.72 -7.50 -25.46
C TYR A 54 -4.14 -8.91 -25.71
N GLY A 55 -4.59 -9.93 -25.01
CA GLY A 55 -4.09 -11.30 -25.19
C GLY A 55 -2.73 -11.57 -24.56
N PHE A 56 -2.21 -12.78 -24.81
CA PHE A 56 -0.93 -13.22 -24.23
C PHE A 56 0.28 -12.45 -24.81
N ALA A 57 1.38 -12.45 -24.08
CA ALA A 57 2.62 -11.79 -24.46
C ALA A 57 3.20 -12.35 -25.77
N LYS A 58 3.76 -11.46 -26.59
CA LYS A 58 4.60 -11.85 -27.73
C LYS A 58 5.95 -12.33 -27.24
N HIS A 59 6.57 -13.20 -28.03
CA HIS A 59 7.95 -13.61 -27.78
C HIS A 59 8.85 -12.37 -27.66
N PRO A 60 9.82 -12.32 -26.72
CA PRO A 60 10.64 -11.13 -26.48
C PRO A 60 11.31 -10.53 -27.72
N GLN A 61 11.64 -11.36 -28.72
CA GLN A 61 12.26 -10.92 -29.98
C GLN A 61 11.28 -10.24 -30.96
N ASN A 62 9.98 -10.47 -30.80
CA ASN A 62 8.93 -9.99 -31.70
C ASN A 62 8.13 -8.82 -31.12
N GLN A 63 8.54 -8.30 -29.96
CA GLN A 63 7.87 -7.15 -29.33
C GLN A 63 8.24 -5.85 -30.04
N GLY A 64 7.24 -5.02 -30.34
CA GLY A 64 7.44 -3.68 -30.93
C GLY A 64 7.87 -3.64 -32.40
N ILE A 65 7.95 -4.78 -33.09
CA ILE A 65 8.33 -4.86 -34.52
C ILE A 65 7.14 -5.18 -35.44
N ASP A 66 5.90 -5.02 -34.97
CA ASP A 66 4.69 -5.39 -35.69
C ASP A 66 4.57 -4.75 -37.09
N SER A 67 5.10 -3.54 -37.27
CA SER A 67 5.12 -2.84 -38.55
C SER A 67 6.19 -3.33 -39.52
N TYR A 68 7.21 -4.05 -39.03
CA TYR A 68 8.36 -4.55 -39.80
C TYR A 68 8.37 -6.07 -39.92
N ALA A 69 7.49 -6.77 -39.19
CA ALA A 69 7.39 -8.22 -39.19
C ALA A 69 6.89 -8.74 -40.55
N THR A 70 7.51 -9.82 -41.03
CA THR A 70 7.13 -10.47 -42.29
C THR A 70 5.83 -11.27 -42.15
N GLU A 71 5.50 -11.70 -40.92
CA GLU A 71 4.27 -12.43 -40.62
C GLU A 71 3.16 -11.47 -40.19
N PRO A 72 1.99 -11.49 -40.86
CA PRO A 72 0.88 -10.63 -40.47
C PRO A 72 0.30 -11.06 -39.12
N VAL A 73 0.00 -10.09 -38.25
CA VAL A 73 -0.68 -10.34 -36.97
C VAL A 73 -2.04 -10.98 -37.25
N ARG A 74 -2.26 -12.17 -36.69
CA ARG A 74 -3.54 -12.88 -36.79
C ARG A 74 -4.57 -12.17 -35.91
N LYS A 75 -5.46 -11.39 -36.53
CA LYS A 75 -6.54 -10.66 -35.84
C LYS A 75 -7.74 -11.59 -35.65
N GLU A 76 -8.09 -11.86 -34.39
CA GLU A 76 -9.28 -12.64 -34.02
C GLU A 76 -10.49 -11.74 -33.70
N GLU A 77 -11.59 -12.35 -33.26
CA GLU A 77 -12.89 -11.68 -33.05
C GLU A 77 -12.83 -10.53 -32.02
N PHE A 78 -11.99 -10.66 -31.00
CA PHE A 78 -11.83 -9.66 -29.92
C PHE A 78 -10.47 -8.94 -29.98
N TYR A 79 -9.96 -8.69 -31.19
CA TYR A 79 -8.67 -8.05 -31.40
C TYR A 79 -8.67 -6.55 -31.05
N GLU A 80 -7.74 -6.14 -30.19
CA GLU A 80 -7.41 -4.76 -29.86
C GLU A 80 -5.89 -4.57 -29.90
N GLU A 81 -5.40 -3.52 -30.58
CA GLU A 81 -3.97 -3.26 -30.68
C GLU A 81 -3.41 -2.82 -29.32
N ASP A 82 -2.38 -3.53 -28.84
CA ASP A 82 -1.68 -3.19 -27.61
C ASP A 82 -0.89 -1.88 -27.80
N PRO A 83 -1.17 -0.82 -27.02
CA PRO A 83 -0.41 0.44 -27.11
C PRO A 83 1.09 0.27 -26.87
N LEU A 84 1.49 -0.76 -26.11
CA LEU A 84 2.90 -1.04 -25.81
C LEU A 84 3.55 -2.00 -26.82
N GLY A 85 2.77 -2.62 -27.71
CA GLY A 85 3.27 -3.61 -28.68
C GLY A 85 3.90 -4.86 -28.07
N GLN A 86 3.60 -5.15 -26.80
CA GLN A 86 4.15 -6.29 -26.06
C GLN A 86 3.29 -7.54 -26.18
N ARG A 87 1.97 -7.37 -26.38
CA ARG A 87 0.97 -8.45 -26.47
C ARG A 87 0.48 -8.68 -27.90
N THR A 88 -0.15 -9.82 -28.13
CA THR A 88 -0.65 -10.26 -29.44
C THR A 88 -1.80 -9.43 -30.00
N GLY A 89 -2.56 -8.78 -29.13
CA GLY A 89 -3.78 -8.04 -29.40
C GLY A 89 -5.05 -8.88 -29.33
N ASN A 90 -4.96 -10.21 -29.26
CA ASN A 90 -6.14 -11.10 -29.23
C ASN A 90 -6.66 -11.29 -27.80
N GLY A 91 -7.57 -10.42 -27.38
CA GLY A 91 -8.19 -10.48 -26.06
C GLY A 91 -9.30 -11.52 -25.93
N VAL A 92 -9.94 -11.52 -24.76
CA VAL A 92 -11.05 -12.40 -24.39
C VAL A 92 -12.40 -11.67 -24.56
N CYS A 93 -13.51 -12.40 -24.64
CA CYS A 93 -14.85 -11.83 -24.74
C CYS A 93 -15.22 -10.89 -23.57
N GLN A 94 -16.11 -9.92 -23.84
CA GLN A 94 -16.48 -8.87 -22.89
C GLN A 94 -17.04 -9.40 -21.56
N SER A 95 -17.81 -10.49 -21.58
CA SER A 95 -18.39 -11.08 -20.37
C SER A 95 -17.32 -11.54 -19.36
N LEU A 96 -16.21 -12.10 -19.84
CA LEU A 96 -15.09 -12.50 -18.99
C LEU A 96 -14.28 -11.29 -18.52
N ARG A 97 -14.16 -10.23 -19.33
CA ARG A 97 -13.54 -8.95 -18.92
C ARG A 97 -14.33 -8.29 -17.79
N ASP A 98 -15.65 -8.26 -17.86
CA ASP A 98 -16.50 -7.69 -16.81
C ASP A 98 -16.41 -8.50 -15.50
N THR A 99 -16.30 -9.82 -15.61
CA THR A 99 -16.10 -10.71 -14.46
C THR A 99 -14.74 -10.47 -13.81
N LEU A 100 -13.69 -10.32 -14.63
CA LEU A 100 -12.35 -9.96 -14.16
C LEU A 100 -12.37 -8.60 -13.45
N GLN A 101 -13.06 -7.60 -14.01
CA GLN A 101 -13.12 -6.27 -13.42
C GLN A 101 -13.69 -6.31 -12.00
N ARG A 102 -14.79 -7.05 -11.77
CA ARG A 102 -15.34 -7.26 -10.42
C ARG A 102 -14.32 -7.93 -9.50
N MET A 103 -13.66 -8.97 -9.99
CA MET A 103 -12.64 -9.69 -9.22
C MET A 103 -11.45 -8.79 -8.86
N THR A 104 -11.02 -7.90 -9.76
CA THR A 104 -9.92 -6.98 -9.49
C THR A 104 -10.25 -5.94 -8.45
N GLU A 105 -11.50 -5.47 -8.41
CA GLU A 105 -11.97 -4.53 -7.40
C GLU A 105 -12.07 -5.21 -6.02
N ASP A 106 -12.61 -6.43 -5.97
CA ASP A 106 -12.66 -7.23 -4.74
C ASP A 106 -11.25 -7.45 -4.15
N VAL A 107 -10.25 -7.69 -5.01
CA VAL A 107 -8.85 -7.87 -4.58
C VAL A 107 -8.25 -6.56 -4.07
N LYS A 108 -8.55 -5.41 -4.68
CA LYS A 108 -8.10 -4.11 -4.16
C LYS A 108 -8.68 -3.83 -2.77
N VAL A 109 -9.98 -4.10 -2.59
CA VAL A 109 -10.65 -3.95 -1.29
C VAL A 109 -10.02 -4.90 -0.26
N TYR A 110 -9.78 -6.14 -0.63
CA TYR A 110 -9.13 -7.13 0.23
C TYR A 110 -7.71 -6.70 0.64
N LEU A 111 -6.85 -6.32 -0.31
CA LEU A 111 -5.49 -5.87 0.00
C LEU A 111 -5.45 -4.65 0.92
N ARG A 112 -6.43 -3.74 0.80
CA ARG A 112 -6.61 -2.59 1.73
C ARG A 112 -7.08 -3.04 3.12
N SER A 113 -7.96 -4.04 3.18
CA SER A 113 -8.49 -4.57 4.45
C SER A 113 -7.40 -5.22 5.32
N ASN A 114 -6.33 -5.72 4.70
CA ASN A 114 -5.20 -6.35 5.40
C ASN A 114 -4.47 -5.42 6.38
N LEU A 115 -4.65 -4.10 6.26
CA LEU A 115 -4.14 -3.11 7.22
C LEU A 115 -4.97 -3.05 8.51
N LEU A 116 -6.24 -3.44 8.44
CA LEU A 116 -7.22 -3.34 9.53
C LEU A 116 -7.55 -4.69 10.15
N GLN A 117 -7.50 -5.76 9.34
CA GLN A 117 -7.80 -7.13 9.75
C GLN A 117 -6.61 -8.06 9.49
N PRO A 118 -6.38 -9.05 10.37
CA PRO A 118 -5.38 -10.08 10.16
C PRO A 118 -5.60 -10.84 8.85
N VAL A 119 -4.51 -11.09 8.13
CA VAL A 119 -4.54 -11.82 6.88
C VAL A 119 -4.71 -13.31 7.16
N ASP A 120 -5.82 -13.88 6.69
CA ASP A 120 -5.98 -15.32 6.61
C ASP A 120 -5.34 -15.87 5.33
N THR A 121 -4.36 -16.74 5.50
CA THR A 121 -3.68 -17.46 4.40
C THR A 121 -4.63 -18.22 3.49
N ARG A 122 -5.76 -18.72 4.01
CA ARG A 122 -6.76 -19.46 3.22
C ARG A 122 -7.47 -18.55 2.24
N VAL A 123 -7.96 -17.40 2.73
CA VAL A 123 -8.63 -16.39 1.89
C VAL A 123 -7.66 -15.84 0.84
N LEU A 124 -6.40 -15.63 1.22
CA LEU A 124 -5.37 -15.19 0.27
C LEU A 124 -5.16 -16.21 -0.85
N GLN A 125 -5.09 -17.50 -0.51
CA GLN A 125 -4.95 -18.58 -1.49
C GLN A 125 -6.19 -18.71 -2.39
N GLU A 126 -7.40 -18.62 -1.83
CA GLU A 126 -8.64 -18.62 -2.61
C GLU A 126 -8.67 -17.50 -3.65
N LYS A 127 -8.18 -16.30 -3.30
CA LYS A 127 -8.08 -15.19 -4.26
C LYS A 127 -7.06 -15.47 -5.37
N LEU A 128 -5.94 -16.12 -5.08
CA LEU A 128 -4.98 -16.56 -6.11
C LEU A 128 -5.58 -17.65 -7.00
N ASP A 129 -6.31 -18.61 -6.44
CA ASP A 129 -6.94 -19.69 -7.18
C ASP A 129 -8.07 -19.17 -8.10
N ASN A 130 -8.77 -18.10 -7.69
CA ASN A 130 -9.73 -17.41 -8.55
C ASN A 130 -9.06 -16.81 -9.80
N PHE A 131 -7.86 -16.23 -9.67
CA PHE A 131 -7.06 -15.78 -10.83
C PHE A 131 -6.68 -16.95 -11.73
N LYS A 132 -6.28 -18.09 -11.16
CA LYS A 132 -5.98 -19.29 -11.95
C LYS A 132 -7.21 -19.78 -12.72
N GLY A 133 -8.37 -19.82 -12.07
CA GLY A 133 -9.63 -20.22 -12.68
C GLY A 133 -10.06 -19.31 -13.82
N ILE A 134 -10.03 -17.98 -13.62
CA ILE A 134 -10.46 -17.04 -14.66
C ILE A 134 -9.51 -17.03 -15.86
N VAL A 135 -8.20 -17.15 -15.64
CA VAL A 135 -7.21 -17.26 -16.72
C VAL A 135 -7.41 -18.55 -17.51
N MET A 136 -7.69 -19.68 -16.84
CA MET A 136 -8.00 -20.94 -17.50
C MET A 136 -9.28 -20.87 -18.35
N MET A 137 -10.28 -20.10 -17.91
CA MET A 137 -11.51 -19.87 -18.70
C MET A 137 -11.25 -18.99 -19.93
N GLY A 138 -10.40 -17.97 -19.83
CA GLY A 138 -10.06 -17.09 -20.95
C GLY A 138 -9.09 -17.71 -21.96
N PHE A 139 -8.14 -18.53 -21.48
CA PHE A 139 -7.07 -19.12 -22.28
C PHE A 139 -6.96 -20.64 -22.00
N PRO A 140 -7.89 -21.46 -22.53
CA PRO A 140 -7.93 -22.90 -22.23
C PRO A 140 -6.72 -23.67 -22.76
N MET A 141 -6.05 -23.14 -23.80
CA MET A 141 -4.83 -23.73 -24.36
C MET A 141 -3.57 -23.37 -23.56
N GLY A 142 -3.73 -22.60 -22.48
CA GLY A 142 -2.64 -22.11 -21.64
C GLY A 142 -2.03 -20.81 -22.14
N LEU A 143 -1.09 -20.30 -21.35
CA LEU A 143 -0.31 -19.12 -21.65
C LEU A 143 1.14 -19.54 -21.96
N PRO A 144 1.88 -18.75 -22.77
CA PRO A 144 3.30 -18.97 -22.99
C PRO A 144 4.10 -18.91 -21.68
N GLU A 145 5.19 -19.67 -21.61
CA GLU A 145 6.05 -19.75 -20.41
C GLU A 145 6.68 -18.41 -20.02
N TYR A 146 6.92 -17.54 -21.01
CA TYR A 146 7.49 -16.21 -20.81
C TYR A 146 6.45 -15.13 -20.48
N ASP A 147 5.15 -15.46 -20.37
CA ASP A 147 4.13 -14.50 -19.96
C ASP A 147 4.20 -14.28 -18.44
N ILE A 148 4.21 -13.01 -18.02
CA ILE A 148 4.28 -12.62 -16.60
C ILE A 148 3.14 -13.25 -15.79
N VAL A 149 1.92 -13.29 -16.34
CA VAL A 149 0.77 -13.86 -15.63
C VAL A 149 0.95 -15.37 -15.44
N LYS A 150 1.53 -16.06 -16.43
CA LYS A 150 1.83 -17.50 -16.34
C LYS A 150 2.87 -17.78 -15.25
N MET A 151 3.98 -17.05 -15.28
CA MET A 151 5.05 -17.19 -14.28
C MET A 151 4.55 -16.92 -12.85
N LEU A 152 3.72 -15.88 -12.66
CA LEU A 152 3.09 -15.59 -11.37
C LEU A 152 2.13 -16.69 -10.90
N LEU A 153 1.34 -17.27 -11.81
CA LEU A 153 0.41 -18.37 -11.47
C LEU A 153 1.14 -19.68 -11.12
N ASP A 154 2.30 -19.93 -11.73
CA ASP A 154 3.14 -21.09 -11.44
C ASP A 154 3.99 -20.91 -10.17
N GLY A 155 4.04 -19.68 -9.63
CA GLY A 155 4.76 -19.35 -8.41
C GLY A 155 6.22 -18.96 -8.60
N ASN A 156 6.64 -18.71 -9.84
CA ASN A 156 7.97 -18.23 -10.19
C ASN A 156 8.03 -16.69 -10.09
N ASP A 157 7.81 -16.17 -8.88
CA ASP A 157 7.67 -14.72 -8.64
C ASP A 157 8.94 -13.94 -8.97
N GLU A 158 10.11 -14.52 -8.71
CA GLU A 158 11.41 -13.87 -8.95
C GLU A 158 11.65 -13.61 -10.44
N ASP A 159 11.37 -14.62 -11.28
CA ASP A 159 11.51 -14.52 -12.73
C ASP A 159 10.43 -13.61 -13.33
N ALA A 160 9.19 -13.75 -12.86
CA ALA A 160 8.07 -12.95 -13.35
C ALA A 160 8.25 -11.45 -13.10
N LEU A 161 8.83 -11.11 -11.95
CA LEU A 161 9.02 -9.73 -11.52
C LEU A 161 10.43 -9.22 -11.80
N ALA A 162 11.26 -9.98 -12.50
CA ALA A 162 12.62 -9.59 -12.83
C ALA A 162 12.65 -8.23 -13.55
N GLY A 163 13.43 -7.29 -12.99
CA GLY A 163 13.54 -5.92 -13.51
C GLY A 163 12.40 -4.97 -13.13
N LEU A 164 11.36 -5.44 -12.44
CA LEU A 164 10.28 -4.62 -11.89
C LEU A 164 10.60 -4.19 -10.45
N GLN A 165 10.04 -3.05 -10.03
CA GLN A 165 10.16 -2.58 -8.63
C GLN A 165 9.66 -3.61 -7.62
N ALA A 166 8.60 -4.36 -7.96
CA ALA A 166 8.04 -5.41 -7.12
C ALA A 166 9.04 -6.55 -6.79
N SER A 167 10.04 -6.82 -7.64
CA SER A 167 11.10 -7.79 -7.31
C SER A 167 12.00 -7.31 -6.15
N GLN A 168 12.12 -5.99 -5.96
CA GLN A 168 12.81 -5.42 -4.79
C GLN A 168 12.01 -5.53 -3.48
N GLU A 169 10.75 -5.97 -3.54
CA GLU A 169 9.91 -6.15 -2.36
C GLU A 169 9.79 -7.62 -1.94
N LEU A 170 10.10 -8.57 -2.84
CA LEU A 170 10.10 -10.01 -2.53
C LEU A 170 11.10 -10.32 -1.40
N MET A 171 10.76 -11.27 -0.53
CA MET A 171 11.66 -11.66 0.55
C MET A 171 11.93 -13.15 0.52
N ASP A 172 13.17 -13.53 0.80
CA ASP A 172 13.54 -14.93 0.94
C ASP A 172 13.27 -15.40 2.38
N PRO A 173 12.52 -16.50 2.58
CA PRO A 173 12.17 -17.01 3.89
C PRO A 173 13.36 -17.43 4.75
N GLU A 174 14.50 -17.77 4.15
CA GLU A 174 15.72 -18.15 4.88
C GLU A 174 16.48 -16.93 5.41
N THR A 175 16.59 -15.88 4.59
CA THR A 175 17.40 -14.70 4.92
C THR A 175 16.61 -13.57 5.58
N ALA A 176 15.28 -13.59 5.58
CA ALA A 176 14.48 -12.52 6.18
C ALA A 176 14.69 -12.38 7.70
N GLU A 177 14.62 -11.15 8.19
CA GLU A 177 14.75 -10.80 9.60
C GLU A 177 13.54 -10.00 10.07
N LEU A 178 13.05 -10.31 11.26
CA LEU A 178 11.95 -9.58 11.89
C LEU A 178 12.48 -8.71 13.03
N TRP A 179 12.08 -7.45 13.04
CA TRP A 179 12.54 -6.44 13.98
C TRP A 179 11.38 -5.80 14.73
N TRP A 180 11.48 -5.68 16.05
CA TRP A 180 10.52 -4.98 16.90
C TRP A 180 11.27 -4.17 17.96
N ALA A 181 10.88 -2.90 18.12
CA ALA A 181 11.47 -1.98 19.09
C ALA A 181 13.01 -1.93 19.06
N GLY A 182 13.61 -2.02 17.86
CA GLY A 182 15.07 -2.01 17.68
C GLY A 182 15.78 -3.32 18.02
N LYS A 183 15.04 -4.40 18.31
CA LYS A 183 15.58 -5.74 18.57
C LYS A 183 15.11 -6.74 17.52
N GLN A 184 16.02 -7.60 17.07
CA GLN A 184 15.73 -8.67 16.14
C GLN A 184 15.09 -9.88 16.85
N PHE A 185 14.13 -10.54 16.21
CA PHE A 185 13.65 -11.87 16.61
C PHE A 185 14.65 -12.91 16.10
N PHE A 186 15.41 -13.53 17.00
CA PHE A 186 16.31 -14.61 16.62
C PHE A 186 15.51 -15.89 16.33
N ARG A 187 15.90 -16.62 15.28
CA ARG A 187 15.19 -17.81 14.77
C ARG A 187 15.05 -18.93 15.81
N GLU A 188 16.01 -19.03 16.73
CA GLU A 188 16.06 -20.05 17.80
C GLU A 188 15.11 -19.77 18.97
N GLU A 189 14.61 -18.55 19.10
CA GLU A 189 13.73 -18.13 20.19
C GLU A 189 12.24 -18.29 19.82
N THR A 190 11.37 -18.10 20.81
CA THR A 190 9.92 -18.02 20.62
C THR A 190 9.44 -16.57 20.60
N VAL A 191 8.22 -16.35 20.09
CA VAL A 191 7.59 -15.03 20.08
C VAL A 191 7.46 -14.49 21.51
N GLY A 192 7.19 -15.37 22.47
CA GLY A 192 7.01 -15.04 23.88
C GLY A 192 8.28 -14.54 24.57
N ASP A 193 9.46 -14.90 24.08
CA ASP A 193 10.73 -14.42 24.65
C ASP A 193 10.95 -12.92 24.40
N ARG A 194 10.30 -12.38 23.35
CA ARG A 194 10.32 -10.96 23.03
C ARG A 194 9.06 -10.26 23.53
N VAL A 195 7.90 -10.71 23.06
CA VAL A 195 6.62 -10.03 23.32
C VAL A 195 6.12 -10.27 24.75
N GLY A 196 6.69 -11.26 25.45
CA GLY A 196 6.25 -11.70 26.76
C GLY A 196 5.20 -12.81 26.70
N LYS A 197 4.68 -13.19 27.87
CA LYS A 197 3.71 -14.30 28.01
C LYS A 197 2.25 -13.90 27.76
N ASN A 198 1.99 -12.62 27.48
CA ASN A 198 0.63 -12.11 27.34
C ASN A 198 0.09 -12.31 25.92
N GLU A 199 -0.94 -13.13 25.83
CA GLU A 199 -1.69 -13.49 24.63
C GLU A 199 -2.79 -12.47 24.26
N LYS A 200 -2.60 -11.19 24.62
CA LYS A 200 -3.45 -10.05 24.23
C LYS A 200 -2.61 -8.84 23.81
N THR A 201 -1.46 -9.10 23.20
CA THR A 201 -0.50 -8.06 22.85
C THR A 201 -0.55 -7.78 21.35
N LYS A 202 -0.60 -6.50 20.98
CA LYS A 202 -0.39 -6.05 19.60
C LYS A 202 1.01 -5.43 19.51
N VAL A 203 1.82 -5.89 18.56
CA VAL A 203 3.17 -5.36 18.32
C VAL A 203 3.30 -4.85 16.89
N ILE A 204 4.10 -3.80 16.71
CA ILE A 204 4.42 -3.26 15.38
C ILE A 204 5.84 -3.67 15.05
N ALA A 205 5.98 -4.57 14.08
CA ALA A 205 7.27 -5.11 13.67
C ALA A 205 7.57 -4.72 12.21
N ARG A 206 8.85 -4.73 11.86
CA ARG A 206 9.32 -4.54 10.49
C ARG A 206 9.97 -5.82 10.00
N LEU A 207 9.55 -6.25 8.82
CA LEU A 207 10.17 -7.37 8.12
C LEU A 207 11.23 -6.79 7.18
N ALA A 208 12.47 -7.23 7.32
CA ALA A 208 13.63 -6.69 6.61
C ALA A 208 14.41 -7.79 5.90
N ARG A 209 15.06 -7.44 4.79
CA ARG A 209 16.06 -8.27 4.12
C ARG A 209 17.37 -8.24 4.92
N LYS A 210 18.13 -9.33 4.91
CA LYS A 210 19.41 -9.47 5.64
C LYS A 210 20.44 -8.35 5.38
N SER A 211 20.40 -7.73 4.20
CA SER A 211 21.30 -6.62 3.84
C SER A 211 20.86 -5.24 4.38
N GLY A 212 19.65 -5.12 4.93
CA GLY A 212 19.06 -3.84 5.34
C GLY A 212 19.45 -3.37 6.75
N GLY A 213 20.06 -4.25 7.56
CA GLY A 213 20.40 -3.95 8.95
C GLY A 213 19.18 -3.63 9.82
N ALA A 214 19.43 -3.12 11.03
CA ALA A 214 18.36 -2.68 11.92
C ALA A 214 17.55 -1.55 11.24
N PRO A 215 16.22 -1.63 11.21
CA PRO A 215 15.41 -0.59 10.59
C PRO A 215 15.66 0.76 11.27
N GLN A 216 15.82 1.81 10.46
CA GLN A 216 15.97 3.17 10.98
C GLN A 216 14.78 3.53 11.87
N ARG A 217 15.08 4.16 13.01
CA ARG A 217 14.07 4.72 13.90
C ARG A 217 13.28 5.78 13.15
N GLU A 218 11.96 5.61 13.10
CA GLU A 218 11.09 6.62 12.52
C GLU A 218 11.15 7.91 13.37
N PRO A 219 11.03 9.09 12.74
CA PRO A 219 10.81 10.32 13.47
C PRO A 219 9.54 10.18 14.31
N ALA A 220 9.61 10.60 15.57
CA ALA A 220 8.51 10.43 16.53
C ALA A 220 7.24 11.23 16.18
N VAL A 221 7.30 12.07 15.15
CA VAL A 221 6.25 12.97 14.70
C VAL A 221 6.10 12.78 13.19
N SER A 222 4.89 12.51 12.72
CA SER A 222 4.60 12.44 11.28
C SER A 222 4.87 13.79 10.62
N GLU A 223 5.10 13.83 9.31
CA GLU A 223 5.33 15.11 8.63
C GLU A 223 4.16 16.07 8.75
N ASP A 224 2.93 15.55 8.76
CA ASP A 224 1.72 16.35 8.87
C ASP A 224 1.54 16.89 10.30
N GLU A 225 1.81 16.09 11.32
CA GLU A 225 1.87 16.57 12.70
C GLU A 225 3.00 17.57 12.90
N ARG A 226 4.15 17.40 12.23
CA ARG A 226 5.27 18.34 12.29
C ARG A 226 4.88 19.68 11.66
N LYS A 227 4.19 19.67 10.53
CA LYS A 227 3.65 20.89 9.88
C LYS A 227 2.61 21.57 10.77
N ALA A 228 1.68 20.81 11.35
CA ALA A 228 0.68 21.34 12.27
C ALA A 228 1.33 21.94 13.54
N MET A 229 2.34 21.26 14.07
CA MET A 229 3.13 21.73 15.21
C MET A 229 3.89 23.01 14.88
N MET A 230 4.57 23.06 13.73
CA MET A 230 5.25 24.27 13.25
C MET A 230 4.27 25.43 13.05
N ALA A 231 3.11 25.18 12.45
CA ALA A 231 2.07 26.19 12.26
C ALA A 231 1.52 26.72 13.60
N HIS A 232 1.29 25.83 14.57
CA HIS A 232 0.87 26.21 15.91
C HIS A 232 1.93 27.06 16.63
N TYR A 233 3.20 26.66 16.57
CA TYR A 233 4.29 27.43 17.18
C TYR A 233 4.50 28.79 16.51
N PHE A 234 4.37 28.85 15.19
CA PHE A 234 4.45 30.11 14.44
C PHE A 234 3.31 31.06 14.82
N LYS A 235 2.08 30.57 14.84
CA LYS A 235 0.91 31.36 15.27
C LYS A 235 1.07 31.85 16.71
N LYS A 236 1.54 30.99 17.61
CA LYS A 236 1.79 31.36 19.01
C LYS A 236 2.91 32.40 19.14
N GLN A 237 3.95 32.32 18.31
CA GLN A 237 5.00 33.33 18.25
C GLN A 237 4.47 34.67 17.73
N GLU A 238 3.62 34.67 16.71
CA GLU A 238 2.96 35.89 16.22
C GLU A 238 2.05 36.49 17.28
N GLU A 239 1.24 35.67 17.96
CA GLU A 239 0.39 36.11 19.08
C GLU A 239 1.21 36.71 20.22
N LEU A 240 2.33 36.06 20.62
CA LEU A 240 3.23 36.58 21.66
C LEU A 240 3.95 37.85 21.23
N LYS A 241 4.37 37.93 19.96
CA LYS A 241 5.00 39.13 19.40
C LYS A 241 4.02 40.29 19.39
N LYS A 242 2.78 40.04 18.96
CA LYS A 242 1.70 41.01 18.98
C LYS A 242 1.39 41.47 20.40
N LEU A 243 1.29 40.55 21.36
CA LEU A 243 1.10 40.89 22.78
C LEU A 243 2.26 41.73 23.35
N ALA A 244 3.49 41.53 22.86
CA ALA A 244 4.65 42.32 23.27
C ALA A 244 4.73 43.69 22.56
N GLU A 245 4.11 43.83 21.39
CA GLU A 245 3.98 45.08 20.64
C GLU A 245 2.73 45.89 21.03
N GLU A 246 1.76 45.30 21.74
CA GLU A 246 0.62 45.99 22.34
C GLU A 246 1.11 46.89 23.49
N ASP A 247 1.08 48.22 23.28
CA ASP A 247 1.44 49.22 24.29
C ASP A 247 0.35 49.31 25.37
N GLU A 248 0.72 49.64 26.62
CA GLU A 248 -0.19 49.73 27.79
C GLU A 248 -1.42 50.64 27.58
N ASP A 249 -1.40 51.51 26.57
CA ASP A 249 -2.49 52.45 26.26
C ASP A 249 -3.47 51.92 25.19
N ASP A 250 -3.24 50.77 24.55
CA ASP A 250 -4.13 50.26 23.49
C ASP A 250 -5.53 49.89 24.02
N TYR A 251 -5.66 49.58 25.31
CA TYR A 251 -6.97 49.36 25.93
C TYR A 251 -7.84 50.64 25.96
N LEU A 252 -7.25 51.85 25.92
CA LEU A 252 -7.97 53.13 25.90
C LEU A 252 -8.75 53.33 24.59
N HIS A 253 -8.32 52.67 23.51
CA HIS A 253 -9.01 52.67 22.22
C HIS A 253 -9.98 51.48 22.05
N SER A 254 -10.09 50.61 23.05
CA SER A 254 -11.04 49.49 23.02
C SER A 254 -12.48 49.98 23.06
N SER A 255 -13.38 49.23 22.41
CA SER A 255 -14.83 49.52 22.43
C SER A 255 -15.44 49.48 23.84
N TRP A 256 -14.80 48.78 24.77
CA TRP A 256 -15.16 48.71 26.18
C TRP A 256 -14.80 50.00 26.95
N ALA A 257 -13.71 50.67 26.59
CA ALA A 257 -13.27 51.91 27.23
C ALA A 257 -14.09 53.14 26.80
N ASN A 258 -15.00 53.02 25.83
CA ASN A 258 -15.84 54.12 25.39
C ASN A 258 -17.07 54.31 26.30
N PRO A 259 -17.12 55.39 27.13
CA PRO A 259 -18.21 55.61 28.07
C PRO A 259 -19.56 55.90 27.40
N SER A 260 -19.57 56.16 26.09
CA SER A 260 -20.78 56.38 25.29
C SER A 260 -21.24 55.15 24.50
N ALA A 261 -20.51 54.03 24.55
CA ALA A 261 -20.79 52.83 23.75
C ALA A 261 -22.20 52.28 23.97
N LEU A 262 -22.63 52.11 25.23
CA LEU A 262 -23.96 51.61 25.56
C LEU A 262 -25.06 52.57 25.06
N LYS A 263 -24.84 53.89 25.20
CA LYS A 263 -25.78 54.93 24.75
C LYS A 263 -25.93 54.91 23.23
N ASN A 264 -24.83 54.74 22.50
CA ASN A 264 -24.83 54.71 21.03
C ASN A 264 -25.44 53.40 20.51
N GLN A 265 -25.23 52.28 21.22
CA GLN A 265 -25.87 51.00 20.93
C GLN A 265 -27.39 51.05 21.13
N LEU A 266 -27.86 51.65 22.24
CA LEU A 266 -29.30 51.81 22.48
C LEU A 266 -29.99 52.78 21.50
N ARG A 267 -29.25 53.78 21.01
CA ARG A 267 -29.77 54.77 20.05
C ARG A 267 -29.58 54.38 18.58
N GLY A 268 -28.92 53.25 18.31
CA GLY A 268 -28.65 52.77 16.95
C GLY A 268 -27.64 53.61 16.17
N THR A 269 -26.85 54.45 16.83
CA THR A 269 -25.94 55.42 16.19
C THR A 269 -24.50 54.91 16.05
N ASN A 270 -24.23 53.63 16.31
CA ASN A 270 -22.88 53.05 16.29
C ASN A 270 -22.14 53.16 14.94
N ASN A 271 -22.85 53.31 13.81
CA ASN A 271 -22.27 53.40 12.47
C ASN A 271 -22.15 54.84 11.92
N ILE A 272 -22.47 55.86 12.71
CA ILE A 272 -22.42 57.24 12.25
C ILE A 272 -21.05 57.82 12.64
N ARG A 273 -20.14 57.93 11.66
CA ARG A 273 -18.87 58.64 11.86
C ARG A 273 -19.15 60.14 11.93
N PRO A 274 -18.73 60.86 12.99
CA PRO A 274 -18.71 62.31 12.93
C PRO A 274 -17.69 62.75 11.86
N PHE A 275 -18.03 63.79 11.10
CA PHE A 275 -17.11 64.46 10.19
C PHE A 275 -15.97 65.14 10.96
#